data_AF-A0A397UA35-F1
#
_entry.id   AF-A0A397UA35-F1
#
_cell.length_a   1.000
_cell.length_b   1.000
_cell.length_c   1.000
_cell.angle_alpha   90.00
_cell.angle_beta   90.00
_cell.angle_gamma   90.00
#
_symmetry.space_group_name_H-M   'P 1'
#
loop_
_entity.id
_entity.type
_entity.pdbx_description
1 polymer ?
#
loop_
_entity_poly.entity_id
_entity_poly.type
_entity_poly.pdbx_seq_one_letter_code
_entity_poly.pdbx_strand_id
1 'polypeptide(L)'
;MNDQPAIEESISSSLSSMQSDLPDLNQKIATILTKRCTETLRQHIRSVITQFRGSNTKPPTEASYFVPHIIKPLITFCKVNKQLLSGKRRNECNSIVADAVALRYYNIVFEHLTTLKKTEESSKIMKRLKKGKSTRSSFFAGNNNGDGSDESGALMSDEDKIRLQILLDVKQFGKEVWVFYSCIFVI
;
A
#
# COMPACT_ATOMS: atom_id res chain seq x y z
N MET A 1 58.17 -22.76 20.26
CA MET A 1 57.07 -23.20 19.36
C MET A 1 56.26 -21.96 19.05
N ASN A 2 56.13 -21.63 17.77
CA ASN A 2 55.49 -20.40 17.32
C ASN A 2 54.03 -20.76 17.00
N ASP A 3 53.15 -20.68 17.99
CA ASP A 3 51.72 -21.07 17.87
C ASP A 3 50.87 -20.02 17.13
N GLN A 4 51.51 -18.92 16.72
CA GLN A 4 50.90 -17.81 15.99
C GLN A 4 50.04 -18.22 14.77
N PRO A 5 50.47 -19.11 13.86
CA PRO A 5 49.64 -19.48 12.71
C PRO A 5 48.38 -20.26 13.10
N ALA A 6 48.43 -21.08 14.16
CA ALA A 6 47.27 -21.82 14.64
C ALA A 6 46.23 -20.89 15.29
N ILE A 7 46.70 -19.84 15.98
CA ILE A 7 45.83 -18.80 16.55
C ILE A 7 45.16 -17.99 15.44
N GLU A 8 45.91 -17.58 14.41
CA GLU A 8 45.38 -16.83 13.26
C GLU A 8 44.34 -17.63 12.48
N GLU A 9 44.57 -18.93 12.26
CA GLU A 9 43.62 -19.82 11.61
C GLU A 9 42.34 -19.99 12.43
N SER A 10 42.47 -20.17 13.75
CA SER A 10 41.32 -20.30 14.67
C SER A 10 40.46 -19.03 14.70
N ILE A 11 41.10 -17.84 14.74
CA ILE A 11 40.40 -16.55 14.69
C ILE A 11 39.72 -16.37 13.33
N SER A 12 40.41 -16.67 12.23
CA SER A 12 39.87 -16.52 10.88
C SER A 12 38.67 -17.43 10.63
N SER A 13 38.73 -18.68 11.13
CA SER A 13 37.63 -19.63 11.07
C SER A 13 36.41 -19.14 11.86
N SER A 14 36.63 -18.67 13.10
CA SER A 14 35.57 -18.12 13.95
C SER A 14 34.92 -16.88 13.32
N LEU A 15 35.72 -15.98 12.76
CA LEU A 15 35.26 -14.77 12.10
C LEU A 15 34.47 -15.10 10.82
N SER A 16 34.90 -16.09 10.05
CA SER A 16 34.18 -16.57 8.87
C SER A 16 32.82 -17.17 9.24
N SER A 17 32.76 -17.97 10.32
CA SER A 17 31.51 -18.51 10.85
C SER A 17 30.55 -17.41 11.32
N MET A 18 31.04 -16.35 11.96
CA MET A 18 30.19 -15.23 12.35
C MET A 18 29.70 -14.44 11.13
N GLN A 19 30.53 -14.33 10.09
CA GLN A 19 30.17 -13.63 8.87
C GLN A 19 29.13 -14.37 8.04
N SER A 20 29.11 -15.71 8.08
CA SER A 20 28.13 -16.53 7.35
C SER A 20 26.69 -16.35 7.86
N ASP A 21 26.49 -15.90 9.10
CA ASP A 21 25.17 -15.67 9.68
C ASP A 21 24.57 -14.30 9.32
N LEU A 22 25.40 -13.36 8.84
CA LEU A 22 25.00 -11.99 8.54
C LEU A 22 23.89 -11.86 7.47
N PRO A 23 23.88 -12.68 6.38
CA PRO A 23 22.78 -12.67 5.43
C PRO A 23 21.43 -13.06 6.04
N ASP A 24 21.39 -14.07 6.91
CA ASP A 24 20.15 -14.52 7.57
C ASP A 24 19.61 -13.44 8.53
N LEU A 25 20.51 -12.77 9.26
CA LEU A 25 20.13 -11.62 10.10
C LEU A 25 19.55 -10.47 9.26
N ASN A 26 20.18 -10.13 8.13
CA ASN A 26 19.66 -9.10 7.22
C ASN A 26 18.28 -9.45 6.69
N GLN A 27 18.07 -10.72 6.31
CA GLN A 27 16.78 -11.20 5.83
C GLN A 27 15.72 -11.09 6.92
N LYS A 28 16.03 -11.50 8.16
CA LYS A 28 15.12 -11.37 9.31
C LYS A 28 14.76 -9.91 9.59
N ILE A 29 15.74 -9.01 9.59
CA ILE A 29 15.50 -7.56 9.73
C ILE A 29 14.57 -7.07 8.63
N ALA A 30 14.84 -7.43 7.37
CA ALA A 30 14.02 -7.01 6.24
C ALA A 30 12.58 -7.52 6.36
N THR A 31 12.37 -8.78 6.76
CA THR A 31 11.04 -9.35 6.99
C THR A 31 10.29 -8.60 8.09
N ILE A 32 10.94 -8.33 9.24
CA ILE A 32 10.32 -7.62 10.36
C ILE A 32 9.93 -6.20 9.96
N LEU A 33 10.82 -5.47 9.29
CA LEU A 33 10.55 -4.10 8.87
C LEU A 33 9.44 -4.04 7.82
N THR A 34 9.45 -4.95 6.84
CA THR A 34 8.38 -5.06 5.84
C THR A 34 7.04 -5.31 6.51
N LYS A 35 6.98 -6.23 7.49
CA LYS A 35 5.77 -6.50 8.24
C LYS A 35 5.26 -5.26 8.97
N ARG A 36 6.13 -4.55 9.72
CA ARG A 36 5.77 -3.33 10.44
C ARG A 36 5.23 -2.22 9.53
N CYS A 37 5.78 -2.09 8.32
CA CYS A 37 5.29 -1.10 7.34
C CYS A 37 3.92 -1.47 6.75
N THR A 38 3.56 -2.76 6.73
CA THR A 38 2.45 -3.27 5.92
C THR A 38 1.30 -3.88 6.70
N GLU A 39 1.47 -4.13 8.01
CA GLU A 39 0.50 -4.88 8.81
C GLU A 39 -0.88 -4.23 8.90
N THR A 40 -0.96 -2.90 8.97
CA THR A 40 -2.24 -2.17 9.06
C THR A 40 -2.80 -1.73 7.70
N LEU A 41 -2.03 -1.84 6.62
CA LEU A 41 -2.39 -1.31 5.29
C LEU A 41 -3.73 -1.83 4.79
N ARG A 42 -3.94 -3.14 4.92
CA ARG A 42 -5.17 -3.79 4.45
C ARG A 42 -6.40 -3.23 5.17
N GLN A 43 -6.29 -2.97 6.47
CA GLN A 43 -7.38 -2.39 7.24
C GLN A 43 -7.63 -0.93 6.84
N HIS A 44 -6.58 -0.14 6.67
CA HIS A 44 -6.71 1.26 6.23
C HIS A 44 -7.35 1.40 4.85
N ILE A 45 -6.91 0.60 3.87
CA ILE A 45 -7.47 0.62 2.51
C ILE A 45 -8.94 0.17 2.53
N ARG A 46 -9.29 -0.84 3.34
CA ARG A 46 -10.70 -1.24 3.53
C ARG A 46 -11.52 -0.08 4.11
N SER A 47 -10.99 0.64 5.10
CA SER A 47 -11.66 1.79 5.71
C SER A 47 -11.98 2.88 4.67
N VAL A 48 -11.04 3.18 3.77
CA VAL A 48 -11.22 4.13 2.67
C VAL A 48 -12.40 3.73 1.77
N ILE A 49 -12.47 2.44 1.40
CA ILE A 49 -13.57 1.93 0.57
C ILE A 49 -14.93 2.10 1.25
N THR A 50 -15.00 1.80 2.55
CA THR A 50 -16.25 1.95 3.32
C THR A 50 -16.66 3.42 3.45
N GLN A 51 -15.71 4.32 3.68
CA GLN A 51 -15.95 5.76 3.84
C GLN A 51 -16.67 6.39 2.64
N PHE A 52 -16.29 6.01 1.42
CA PHE A 52 -16.87 6.59 0.20
C PHE A 52 -18.11 5.85 -0.32
N ARG A 53 -18.40 4.63 0.14
CA ARG A 53 -19.60 3.85 -0.26
C ARG A 53 -20.91 4.28 0.41
N GLY A 54 -20.86 5.19 1.39
CA GLY A 54 -21.97 5.37 2.33
C GLY A 54 -22.28 6.81 2.72
N SER A 55 -21.82 7.82 1.98
CA SER A 55 -22.03 9.19 2.39
C SER A 55 -21.99 10.17 1.21
N ASN A 56 -22.70 11.28 1.40
CA ASN A 56 -22.62 12.49 0.57
C ASN A 56 -21.24 13.18 0.74
N THR A 57 -20.17 12.37 0.84
CA THR A 57 -18.80 12.82 0.99
C THR A 57 -18.38 13.54 -0.27
N LYS A 58 -17.79 14.71 -0.04
CA LYS A 58 -17.11 15.47 -1.09
C LYS A 58 -16.04 14.60 -1.76
N PRO A 59 -15.76 14.84 -3.05
CA PRO A 59 -14.63 14.22 -3.74
C PRO A 59 -13.33 14.39 -2.94
N PRO A 60 -12.50 13.33 -2.84
CA PRO A 60 -11.23 13.45 -2.16
C PRO A 60 -10.27 14.38 -2.92
N THR A 61 -9.59 15.25 -2.17
CA THR A 61 -8.60 16.21 -2.70
C THR A 61 -7.18 15.91 -2.23
N GLU A 62 -7.03 15.13 -1.15
CA GLU A 62 -5.76 14.81 -0.52
C GLU A 62 -5.61 13.31 -0.29
N ALA A 63 -4.37 12.86 -0.13
CA ALA A 63 -4.06 11.47 0.22
C ALA A 63 -4.52 11.14 1.65
N SER A 64 -4.80 9.87 1.90
CA SER A 64 -5.19 9.35 3.20
C SER A 64 -4.09 9.57 4.23
N TYR A 65 -4.49 9.93 5.46
CA TYR A 65 -3.56 10.26 6.56
C TYR A 65 -2.51 9.18 6.87
N PHE A 66 -2.82 7.90 6.59
CA PHE A 66 -1.91 6.79 6.89
C PHE A 66 -0.78 6.67 5.87
N VAL A 67 -0.91 7.24 4.67
CA VAL A 67 0.04 7.04 3.56
C VAL A 67 1.46 7.51 3.89
N PRO A 68 1.66 8.70 4.48
CA PRO A 68 2.99 9.13 4.95
C PRO A 68 3.59 8.21 6.04
N HIS A 69 2.74 7.47 6.74
CA HIS A 69 3.15 6.64 7.86
C HIS A 69 3.61 5.23 7.44
N ILE A 70 3.38 4.84 6.18
CA ILE A 70 3.68 3.50 5.68
C ILE A 70 5.18 3.19 5.78
N ILE A 71 6.03 4.11 5.32
CA ILE A 71 7.49 3.91 5.28
C ILE A 71 8.21 4.40 6.55
N LYS A 72 7.47 5.02 7.49
CA LYS A 72 8.00 5.58 8.73
C LYS A 72 8.77 4.58 9.59
N PRO A 73 8.36 3.30 9.73
CA PRO A 73 9.16 2.32 10.47
C PRO A 73 10.54 2.11 9.88
N LEU A 74 10.66 2.08 8.54
CA LEU A 74 11.94 1.94 7.85
C LEU A 74 12.82 3.19 8.02
N ILE A 75 12.25 4.39 7.86
CA ILE A 75 12.97 5.66 8.13
C ILE A 75 13.51 5.67 9.57
N THR A 76 12.67 5.29 10.53
CA THR A 76 13.03 5.30 11.95
C THR A 76 14.16 4.31 12.24
N PHE A 77 14.07 3.11 11.69
CA PHE A 77 15.13 2.11 11.78
C PHE A 77 16.46 2.64 11.23
N CYS A 78 16.44 3.29 10.05
CA CYS A 78 17.65 3.85 9.44
C CYS A 78 18.29 4.94 10.30
N LYS A 79 17.46 5.82 10.90
CA LYS A 79 17.95 6.92 11.75
C LYS A 79 18.60 6.40 13.03
N VAL A 80 17.95 5.44 13.71
CA VAL A 80 18.42 4.90 14.99
C VAL A 80 19.67 4.03 14.81
N ASN A 81 19.74 3.22 13.75
CA ASN A 81 20.79 2.22 13.56
C ASN A 81 21.89 2.67 12.59
N LYS A 82 21.97 3.97 12.27
CA LYS A 82 22.91 4.52 11.28
C LYS A 82 24.37 4.11 11.53
N GLN A 83 24.77 4.01 12.81
CA GLN A 83 26.14 3.69 13.22
C GLN A 83 26.40 2.18 13.40
N LEU A 84 25.36 1.35 13.43
CA LEU A 84 25.46 -0.08 13.72
C LEU A 84 25.67 -0.94 12.47
N LEU A 85 25.30 -0.43 11.30
CA LEU A 85 25.40 -1.13 10.02
C LEU A 85 26.36 -0.40 9.09
N SER A 86 27.20 -1.15 8.37
CA SER A 86 28.00 -0.58 7.28
C SER A 86 27.09 0.02 6.21
N GLY A 87 27.54 1.10 5.56
CA GLY A 87 26.74 1.81 4.55
C GLY A 87 26.21 0.90 3.44
N LYS A 88 27.06 -0.03 2.96
CA LYS A 88 26.66 -1.03 1.94
C LYS A 88 25.49 -1.90 2.40
N ARG A 89 25.60 -2.49 3.59
CA ARG A 89 24.58 -3.41 4.14
C ARG A 89 23.29 -2.69 4.47
N ARG A 90 23.40 -1.47 4.99
CA ARG A 90 22.26 -0.58 5.23
C ARG A 90 21.51 -0.32 3.92
N ASN A 91 22.21 0.06 2.86
CA ASN A 91 21.59 0.37 1.58
C ASN A 91 20.91 -0.86 0.94
N GLU A 92 21.56 -2.02 1.03
CA GLU A 92 21.00 -3.30 0.56
C GLU A 92 19.73 -3.67 1.33
N CYS A 93 19.77 -3.67 2.67
CA CYS A 93 18.60 -3.95 3.50
C CYS A 93 17.46 -2.95 3.22
N ASN A 94 17.79 -1.66 3.09
CA ASN A 94 16.82 -0.61 2.82
C ASN A 94 16.13 -0.78 1.47
N SER A 95 16.88 -1.13 0.41
CA SER A 95 16.30 -1.39 -0.91
C SER A 95 15.34 -2.58 -0.85
N ILE A 96 15.79 -3.69 -0.26
CA ILE A 96 14.98 -4.92 -0.13
C ILE A 96 13.66 -4.62 0.61
N VAL A 97 13.71 -3.86 1.70
CA VAL A 97 12.49 -3.51 2.45
C VAL A 97 11.60 -2.56 1.66
N ALA A 98 12.16 -1.50 1.08
CA ALA A 98 11.37 -0.53 0.32
C ALA A 98 10.65 -1.19 -0.87
N ASP A 99 11.35 -2.04 -1.63
CA ASP A 99 10.80 -2.80 -2.75
C ASP A 99 9.70 -3.77 -2.28
N ALA A 100 9.95 -4.49 -1.18
CA ALA A 100 8.96 -5.41 -0.60
C ALA A 100 7.70 -4.68 -0.11
N VAL A 101 7.86 -3.51 0.52
CA VAL A 101 6.74 -2.68 0.98
C VAL A 101 5.95 -2.13 -0.21
N ALA A 102 6.62 -1.63 -1.25
CA ALA A 102 5.97 -1.14 -2.46
C ALA A 102 5.19 -2.25 -3.17
N LEU A 103 5.79 -3.43 -3.32
CA LEU A 103 5.12 -4.61 -3.90
C LEU A 103 3.91 -5.05 -3.06
N ARG A 104 4.04 -5.06 -1.73
CA ARG A 104 2.93 -5.41 -0.83
C ARG A 104 1.79 -4.41 -0.93
N TYR A 105 2.11 -3.11 -0.96
CA TYR A 105 1.13 -2.04 -1.13
C TYR A 105 0.39 -2.18 -2.47
N TYR A 106 1.14 -2.35 -3.58
CA TYR A 106 0.57 -2.60 -4.91
C TYR A 106 -0.40 -3.78 -4.89
N ASN A 107 0.02 -4.93 -4.35
CA ASN A 107 -0.81 -6.14 -4.33
C ASN A 107 -2.11 -5.93 -3.54
N ILE A 108 -2.06 -5.25 -2.40
CA ILE A 108 -3.25 -4.96 -1.59
C ILE A 108 -4.20 -4.02 -2.35
N VAL A 109 -3.67 -2.94 -2.93
CA VAL A 109 -4.48 -1.99 -3.72
C VAL A 109 -5.10 -2.69 -4.94
N PHE A 110 -4.33 -3.50 -5.66
CA PHE A 110 -4.78 -4.25 -6.83
C PHE A 110 -5.89 -5.25 -6.49
N GLU A 111 -5.72 -6.01 -5.41
CA GLU A 111 -6.74 -6.92 -4.90
C GLU A 111 -8.06 -6.18 -4.62
N HIS A 112 -7.98 -5.06 -3.90
CA HIS A 112 -9.15 -4.23 -3.57
C HIS A 112 -9.82 -3.61 -4.80
N LEU A 113 -9.06 -3.05 -5.74
CA LEU A 113 -9.60 -2.50 -6.99
C LEU A 113 -10.28 -3.57 -7.84
N THR A 114 -9.72 -4.79 -7.86
CA THR A 114 -10.32 -5.93 -8.56
C THR A 114 -11.65 -6.32 -7.93
N THR A 115 -11.72 -6.38 -6.59
CA THR A 115 -12.98 -6.63 -5.88
C THR A 115 -14.00 -5.51 -6.14
N LEU A 116 -13.57 -4.25 -6.13
CA LEU A 116 -14.42 -3.10 -6.44
C LEU A 116 -15.05 -3.23 -7.83
N LYS A 117 -14.25 -3.54 -8.85
CA LYS A 117 -14.74 -3.75 -10.22
C LYS A 117 -15.80 -4.86 -10.29
N LYS A 118 -15.56 -6.01 -9.66
CA LYS A 118 -16.54 -7.11 -9.59
C LYS A 118 -17.85 -6.68 -8.92
N THR A 119 -17.77 -5.91 -7.84
CA THR A 119 -18.97 -5.40 -7.15
C THR A 119 -19.74 -4.34 -7.94
N GLU A 120 -19.05 -3.56 -8.76
CA GLU A 120 -19.69 -2.61 -9.68
C GLU A 120 -20.47 -3.34 -10.77
N GLU A 121 -19.86 -4.37 -11.37
CA GLU A 121 -20.50 -5.21 -12.40
C GLU A 121 -21.74 -5.92 -11.84
N SER A 122 -21.68 -6.50 -10.63
CA SER A 122 -22.82 -7.14 -9.98
C SER A 122 -23.94 -6.15 -9.64
N SER A 123 -23.60 -4.96 -9.17
CA SER A 123 -24.57 -3.87 -8.91
C SER A 123 -25.27 -3.43 -10.21
N LYS A 124 -24.52 -3.26 -11.30
CA LYS A 124 -25.08 -2.93 -12.63
C LYS A 124 -26.02 -4.03 -13.13
N ILE A 125 -25.65 -5.30 -13.01
CA ILE A 125 -26.50 -6.43 -13.39
C ILE A 125 -27.80 -6.42 -12.57
N MET A 126 -27.71 -6.24 -11.25
CA MET A 126 -28.88 -6.19 -10.37
C MET A 126 -29.83 -5.03 -10.73
N LYS A 127 -29.28 -3.84 -11.04
CA LYS A 127 -30.07 -2.69 -11.52
C LYS A 127 -30.81 -3.02 -12.83
N ARG A 128 -30.16 -3.69 -13.79
CA ARG A 128 -30.78 -4.14 -15.04
C ARG A 128 -31.88 -5.18 -14.80
N LEU A 129 -31.66 -6.14 -13.90
CA LEU A 129 -32.65 -7.18 -13.56
C LEU A 129 -33.89 -6.60 -12.86
N LYS A 130 -33.73 -5.63 -11.95
CA LYS A 130 -34.87 -4.92 -11.34
C LYS A 130 -35.67 -4.12 -12.37
N LYS A 131 -34.99 -3.47 -13.32
CA LYS A 131 -35.64 -2.72 -14.41
C LYS A 131 -36.43 -3.64 -15.36
N GLY A 132 -35.91 -4.83 -15.66
CA GLY A 132 -36.63 -5.84 -16.47
C GLY A 132 -37.83 -6.50 -15.76
N LYS A 133 -37.89 -6.49 -14.43
CA LYS A 133 -39.01 -7.05 -13.66
C LYS A 133 -40.18 -6.06 -13.48
N SER A 134 -39.93 -4.76 -13.67
CA SER A 134 -40.96 -3.70 -13.61
C SER A 134 -41.79 -3.57 -14.91
N THR A 135 -41.39 -4.22 -16.01
CA THR A 135 -42.10 -4.10 -17.30
C THR A 135 -43.23 -5.14 -17.48
N ARG A 136 -43.47 -6.03 -16.51
CA ARG A 136 -44.53 -7.06 -16.61
C ARG A 136 -45.72 -6.89 -15.67
N SER A 137 -45.84 -5.78 -14.94
CA SER A 137 -46.95 -5.53 -14.02
C SER A 137 -47.51 -4.09 -14.06
N SER A 138 -47.52 -3.45 -15.22
CA SER A 138 -48.17 -2.14 -15.39
C SER A 138 -48.95 -2.07 -16.71
N PHE A 139 -49.96 -2.93 -16.81
CA PHE A 139 -51.22 -2.51 -17.43
C PHE A 139 -52.08 -1.97 -16.27
N PHE A 140 -52.71 -0.82 -16.47
CA PHE A 140 -53.49 -0.01 -15.54
C PHE A 140 -52.74 1.12 -14.79
N ALA A 141 -53.12 2.34 -15.21
CA ALA A 141 -53.15 3.61 -14.49
C ALA A 141 -51.86 4.47 -14.40
N GLY A 142 -51.84 5.52 -15.24
CA GLY A 142 -51.89 6.89 -14.72
C GLY A 142 -50.59 7.68 -14.53
N ASN A 143 -50.25 8.45 -15.57
CA ASN A 143 -49.84 9.86 -15.54
C ASN A 143 -48.71 10.39 -14.61
N ASN A 144 -47.73 11.06 -15.27
CA ASN A 144 -46.94 12.23 -14.85
C ASN A 144 -46.07 12.20 -13.57
N ASN A 145 -44.75 12.33 -13.78
CA ASN A 145 -43.92 13.52 -13.49
C ASN A 145 -42.45 13.10 -13.34
N GLY A 146 -41.61 13.54 -14.28
CA GLY A 146 -40.47 14.43 -13.99
C GLY A 146 -39.19 13.61 -13.87
N ASP A 147 -38.00 14.03 -14.23
CA ASP A 147 -37.41 15.30 -14.64
C ASP A 147 -35.94 14.89 -14.90
N GLY A 148 -35.34 15.09 -16.06
CA GLY A 148 -34.72 16.34 -16.44
C GLY A 148 -33.37 15.99 -17.09
N SER A 149 -33.11 16.59 -18.24
CA SER A 149 -31.80 16.65 -18.87
C SER A 149 -30.93 17.69 -18.14
N ASP A 150 -29.62 17.62 -18.39
CA ASP A 150 -28.66 18.74 -18.36
C ASP A 150 -27.98 19.14 -17.02
N GLU A 151 -26.70 18.76 -16.96
CA GLU A 151 -25.56 19.68 -16.83
C GLU A 151 -25.56 20.75 -15.70
N SER A 152 -25.09 20.37 -14.50
CA SER A 152 -24.17 21.20 -13.69
C SER A 152 -23.55 20.38 -12.55
N GLY A 153 -22.30 19.95 -12.73
CA GLY A 153 -21.51 19.23 -11.71
C GLY A 153 -21.83 17.74 -11.63
N ALA A 154 -21.17 16.93 -12.47
CA ALA A 154 -21.26 15.47 -12.41
C ALA A 154 -21.00 14.99 -10.97
N LEU A 155 -22.05 14.56 -10.27
CA LEU A 155 -21.95 13.93 -8.96
C LEU A 155 -21.15 12.64 -9.16
N MET A 156 -19.86 12.72 -8.84
CA MET A 156 -18.91 11.63 -9.01
C MET A 156 -19.41 10.38 -8.27
N SER A 157 -19.45 9.23 -8.95
CA SER A 157 -19.90 7.97 -8.34
C SER A 157 -19.04 7.61 -7.14
N ASP A 158 -19.58 6.85 -6.20
CA ASP A 158 -18.83 6.39 -5.03
C ASP A 158 -17.60 5.57 -5.44
N GLU A 159 -17.71 4.75 -6.48
CA GLU A 159 -16.58 4.01 -7.07
C GLU A 159 -15.50 4.94 -7.63
N ASP A 160 -15.89 6.07 -8.23
CA ASP A 160 -14.95 7.04 -8.78
C ASP A 160 -14.26 7.83 -7.66
N LYS A 161 -14.96 8.11 -6.55
CA LYS A 161 -14.34 8.66 -5.33
C LYS A 161 -13.29 7.72 -4.77
N ILE A 162 -13.58 6.42 -4.71
CA ILE A 162 -12.63 5.43 -4.22
C ILE A 162 -11.40 5.33 -5.13
N ARG A 163 -11.60 5.31 -6.46
CA ARG A 163 -10.48 5.31 -7.42
C ARG A 163 -9.64 6.58 -7.30
N LEU A 164 -10.27 7.73 -7.13
CA LEU A 164 -9.58 9.00 -6.96
C LEU A 164 -8.77 9.01 -5.65
N GLN A 165 -9.33 8.54 -4.54
CA GLN A 165 -8.58 8.43 -3.28
C GLN A 165 -7.37 7.52 -3.44
N ILE A 166 -7.55 6.34 -4.05
CA ILE A 166 -6.44 5.40 -4.28
C ILE A 166 -5.36 6.04 -5.17
N LEU A 167 -5.74 6.80 -6.19
CA LEU A 167 -4.79 7.52 -7.04
C LEU A 167 -3.98 8.55 -6.24
N LEU A 168 -4.64 9.33 -5.37
CA LEU A 168 -3.97 10.29 -4.49
C LEU A 168 -3.02 9.58 -3.52
N ASP A 169 -3.45 8.46 -2.95
CA ASP A 169 -2.66 7.64 -2.04
C ASP A 169 -1.41 7.06 -2.73
N VAL A 170 -1.56 6.50 -3.93
CA VAL A 170 -0.43 5.97 -4.71
C VAL A 170 0.58 7.08 -5.05
N LYS A 171 0.09 8.26 -5.45
CA LYS A 171 0.96 9.41 -5.74
C LYS A 171 1.72 9.86 -4.51
N GLN A 172 1.06 9.96 -3.36
CA GLN A 172 1.71 10.36 -2.12
C GLN A 172 2.71 9.29 -1.67
N PHE A 173 2.33 8.02 -1.69
CA PHE A 173 3.23 6.92 -1.35
C PHE A 173 4.50 6.92 -2.21
N GLY A 174 4.37 7.16 -3.52
CA GLY A 174 5.51 7.32 -4.42
C GLY A 174 6.45 8.47 -4.00
N LYS A 175 5.91 9.60 -3.54
CA LYS A 175 6.72 10.70 -2.99
C LYS A 175 7.45 10.29 -1.71
N GLU A 176 6.79 9.59 -0.78
CA GLU A 176 7.40 9.13 0.47
C GLU A 176 8.58 8.18 0.20
N VAL A 177 8.40 7.25 -0.73
CA VAL A 177 9.44 6.32 -1.16
C VAL A 177 10.58 7.08 -1.85
N TRP A 178 10.27 8.04 -2.73
CA TRP A 178 11.29 8.85 -3.39
C TRP A 178 12.12 9.68 -2.39
N VAL A 179 11.48 10.38 -1.46
CA VAL A 179 12.15 11.13 -0.39
C VAL A 179 13.04 10.20 0.45
N PHE A 180 12.58 8.99 0.75
CA PHE A 180 13.37 7.99 1.45
C PHE A 180 14.66 7.64 0.69
N TYR A 181 14.59 7.37 -0.62
CA TYR A 181 15.76 7.11 -1.44
C TYR A 181 16.70 8.31 -1.52
N SER A 182 16.19 9.52 -1.74
CA SER A 182 17.00 10.74 -1.82
C SER A 182 17.74 11.03 -0.51
N CYS A 183 17.12 10.81 0.65
CA CYS A 183 17.76 11.08 1.94
C CYS A 183 18.82 10.03 2.33
N ILE A 184 18.78 8.81 1.79
CA ILE A 184 19.68 7.72 2.19
C ILE A 184 20.87 7.56 1.26
N PHE A 185 20.72 7.86 -0.04
CA PHE A 185 21.82 7.77 -1.00
C PHE A 185 22.73 9.01 -1.00
N VAL A 186 22.32 10.10 -0.35
CA VAL A 186 23.12 11.33 -0.19
C VAL A 186 23.94 11.34 1.12
N ILE A 187 23.82 10.29 1.97
CA ILE A 187 24.52 10.16 3.28
C ILE A 187 25.46 8.96 3.30
#